data_AF-A0A5C6V1V9-F1
#
_entry.id   AF-A0A5C6V1V9-F1
#
_cell.length_a   1.000
_cell.length_b   1.000
_cell.length_c   1.000
_cell.angle_alpha   90.00
_cell.angle_beta   90.00
_cell.angle_gamma   90.00
#
_symmetry.space_group_name_H-M   'P 1'
#
loop_
_entity.id
_entity.type
_entity.pdbx_description
1 polymer ?
#
loop_
_entity_poly.entity_id
_entity_poly.type
_entity_poly.pdbx_seq_one_letter_code
_entity_poly.pdbx_strand_id
1 'polypeptide(L)'
;MEFFETAIDFISDMSMGAKLVILLLFFVGSVGQWKLYDKAGQNGWTIFVPVLNLIVLNRVVGRPASHVWYYFIPVFNIFFTAKVFIEVCQSFGKRSIIDYVLVILLNGFYILNLGLSYDETYKGPVYKENENKDDATIGNAEFA
;
A
#
# COMPACT_ATOMS: atom_id res chain seq x y z
N MET A 1 22.34 -17.66 -5.09
CA MET A 1 23.29 -16.86 -5.90
C MET A 1 22.72 -16.70 -7.31
N GLU A 2 22.32 -17.79 -7.98
CA GLU A 2 21.73 -17.76 -9.33
C GLU A 2 20.51 -16.84 -9.52
N PHE A 3 19.58 -16.79 -8.56
CA PHE A 3 18.44 -15.87 -8.63
C PHE A 3 18.86 -14.39 -8.69
N PHE A 4 19.89 -14.01 -7.94
CA PHE A 4 20.37 -12.63 -7.89
C PHE A 4 21.12 -12.25 -9.18
N GLU A 5 21.94 -13.15 -9.71
CA GLU A 5 22.60 -12.96 -11.01
C GLU A 5 21.57 -12.84 -12.14
N THR A 6 20.56 -13.71 -12.15
CA THR A 6 19.47 -13.67 -13.15
C THR A 6 18.72 -12.33 -13.12
N ALA A 7 18.50 -11.77 -11.92
CA ALA A 7 17.87 -10.47 -11.78
C ALA A 7 18.77 -9.32 -12.27
N ILE A 8 20.08 -9.39 -12.00
CA ILE A 8 21.06 -8.39 -12.46
C ILE A 8 21.18 -8.43 -13.97
N ASP A 9 21.30 -9.61 -14.56
CA ASP A 9 21.39 -9.81 -16.01
C ASP A 9 20.13 -9.29 -16.71
N PHE A 10 18.94 -9.65 -16.21
CA PHE A 10 17.67 -9.13 -16.71
C PHE A 10 17.61 -7.60 -16.69
N ILE A 11 18.01 -6.96 -15.59
CA ILE A 11 18.07 -5.50 -15.49
C ILE A 11 19.11 -4.94 -16.47
N SER A 12 20.27 -5.60 -16.59
CA SER A 12 21.36 -5.17 -17.46
C SER A 12 21.01 -5.25 -18.95
N ASP A 13 20.14 -6.19 -19.34
CA ASP A 13 19.64 -6.39 -20.70
C ASP A 13 18.59 -5.35 -21.11
N MET A 14 17.99 -4.64 -20.15
CA MET A 14 17.03 -3.58 -20.45
C MET A 14 17.68 -2.40 -21.17
N SER A 15 16.92 -1.77 -22.08
CA SER A 15 17.38 -0.55 -22.75
C SER A 15 17.69 0.56 -21.71
N MET A 16 18.70 1.37 -22.00
CA MET A 16 19.12 2.43 -21.08
C MET A 16 17.98 3.42 -20.78
N GLY A 17 17.10 3.69 -21.75
CA GLY A 17 15.90 4.50 -21.55
C GLY A 17 14.92 3.86 -20.57
N ALA A 18 14.66 2.55 -20.66
CA ALA A 18 13.76 1.86 -19.74
C ALA A 18 14.28 1.85 -18.30
N LYS A 19 15.60 1.68 -18.12
CA LYS A 19 16.25 1.76 -16.79
C LYS A 19 16.03 3.12 -16.12
N LEU A 20 16.20 4.21 -16.87
CA LEU A 20 16.00 5.56 -16.35
C LEU A 20 14.54 5.82 -15.95
N VAL A 21 13.59 5.33 -16.75
CA VAL A 21 12.15 5.45 -16.43
C VAL A 21 11.83 4.67 -15.15
N ILE A 22 12.31 3.44 -15.01
CA ILE A 22 12.07 2.64 -13.80
C ILE A 22 12.69 3.28 -12.56
N LEU A 23 13.91 3.81 -12.68
CA LEU A 23 14.58 4.53 -11.60
C LEU A 23 13.77 5.75 -11.16
N LEU A 24 13.24 6.51 -12.12
CA LEU A 24 12.41 7.68 -11.85
C LEU A 24 11.09 7.28 -11.17
N LEU A 25 10.41 6.25 -11.68
CA LEU A 25 9.18 5.73 -11.07
C LEU A 25 9.41 5.23 -9.65
N PHE A 26 10.52 4.51 -9.42
CA PHE A 26 10.90 4.04 -8.09
C PHE A 26 11.16 5.19 -7.12
N PHE A 27 11.88 6.23 -7.58
CA PHE A 27 12.18 7.40 -6.77
C PHE A 27 10.89 8.15 -6.39
N VAL A 28 10.01 8.40 -7.37
CA VAL A 28 8.71 9.05 -7.15
C VAL A 28 7.85 8.22 -6.18
N GLY A 29 7.71 6.92 -6.42
CA GLY A 29 6.94 6.04 -5.52
C GLY A 29 7.48 6.01 -4.09
N SER A 30 8.80 5.99 -3.92
CA SER A 30 9.46 6.01 -2.61
C SER A 30 9.21 7.32 -1.86
N VAL A 31 9.31 8.47 -2.55
CA VAL A 31 9.00 9.78 -1.97
C VAL A 31 7.52 9.88 -1.61
N GLY A 32 6.63 9.36 -2.45
CA GLY A 32 5.19 9.35 -2.17
C GLY A 32 4.83 8.58 -0.93
N GLN A 33 5.36 7.35 -0.81
CA GLN A 33 5.14 6.51 0.36
C GLN A 33 5.77 7.13 1.62
N TRP A 34 6.93 7.79 1.50
CA TRP A 34 7.55 8.49 2.63
C TRP A 34 6.64 9.61 3.13
N LYS A 35 6.16 10.47 2.23
CA LYS A 35 5.24 11.56 2.58
C LYS A 35 3.92 11.06 3.16
N LEU A 36 3.41 9.94 2.68
CA LEU A 36 2.24 9.26 3.26
C LEU A 36 2.49 8.88 4.72
N TYR A 37 3.65 8.28 5.02
CA TYR A 37 4.01 7.89 6.38
C TYR A 37 4.21 9.09 7.30
N ASP A 38 4.90 10.14 6.83
CA ASP A 38 5.05 11.39 7.60
C ASP A 38 3.69 11.99 7.97
N LYS A 39 2.73 12.01 7.03
CA LYS A 39 1.35 12.48 7.29
C LYS A 39 0.59 11.63 8.31
N ALA A 40 0.84 10.33 8.32
CA ALA A 40 0.25 9.39 9.28
C ALA A 40 1.02 9.33 10.62
N GLY A 41 2.05 10.19 10.81
CA GLY A 41 2.88 10.21 12.02
C GLY A 41 3.77 8.97 12.16
N GLN A 42 4.15 8.34 11.05
CA GLN A 42 5.01 7.17 11.00
C GLN A 42 6.36 7.50 10.35
N ASN A 43 7.37 6.67 10.63
CA ASN A 43 8.73 6.88 10.15
C ASN A 43 8.87 6.51 8.67
N GLY A 44 9.12 7.47 7.78
CA GLY A 44 9.30 7.20 6.35
C GLY A 44 10.48 6.30 5.97
N TRP A 45 11.54 6.23 6.79
CA TRP A 45 12.70 5.36 6.50
C TRP A 45 12.36 3.86 6.52
N THR A 46 11.24 3.46 7.12
CA THR A 46 10.86 2.05 7.18
C THR A 46 10.55 1.45 5.80
N ILE A 47 10.41 2.28 4.76
CA ILE A 47 10.21 1.84 3.37
C ILE A 47 11.36 0.97 2.87
N PHE A 48 12.59 1.22 3.33
CA PHE A 48 13.78 0.47 2.91
C PHE A 48 13.85 -0.96 3.48
N VAL A 49 13.09 -1.24 4.54
CA VAL A 49 13.08 -2.55 5.20
C VAL A 49 11.71 -3.21 4.95
N PRO A 50 11.63 -4.28 4.12
CA PRO A 50 10.35 -4.84 3.68
C PRO A 50 9.40 -5.21 4.83
N VAL A 51 9.91 -5.85 5.87
CA VAL A 51 9.09 -6.26 7.02
C VAL A 51 8.59 -5.05 7.82
N LEU A 52 9.43 -4.03 8.03
CA LEU A 52 9.01 -2.82 8.75
C LEU A 52 8.03 -1.98 7.94
N ASN A 53 8.21 -1.91 6.62
CA ASN A 53 7.25 -1.28 5.70
C ASN A 53 5.85 -1.87 5.91
N LEU A 54 5.72 -3.21 5.89
CA LEU A 54 4.44 -3.89 6.10
C LEU A 54 3.85 -3.60 7.49
N ILE A 55 4.68 -3.59 8.54
CA ILE A 55 4.22 -3.29 9.91
C ILE A 55 3.69 -1.84 9.99
N VAL A 56 4.45 -0.89 9.44
CA VAL A 56 4.09 0.54 9.45
C VAL A 56 2.84 0.78 8.60
N LEU A 57 2.74 0.18 7.43
CA LEU A 57 1.56 0.28 6.56
C LEU A 57 0.30 -0.23 7.29
N ASN A 58 0.40 -1.39 7.96
CA ASN A 58 -0.70 -1.90 8.78
C ASN A 58 -1.04 -0.94 9.93
N ARG A 59 -0.04 -0.30 10.55
CA ARG A 59 -0.25 0.69 11.61
C ARG A 59 -0.95 1.96 11.10
N VAL A 60 -0.64 2.42 9.88
CA VAL A 60 -1.35 3.55 9.23
C VAL A 60 -2.85 3.26 9.09
N VAL A 61 -3.22 2.02 8.80
CA VAL A 61 -4.62 1.61 8.68
C VAL A 61 -5.26 1.26 10.04
N GLY A 62 -4.44 1.02 11.07
CA GLY A 62 -4.86 0.55 12.39
C GLY A 62 -5.08 -0.96 12.49
N ARG A 63 -4.48 -1.73 11.58
CA ARG A 63 -4.47 -3.21 11.61
C ARG A 63 -3.42 -3.75 12.57
N PRO A 64 -3.69 -4.91 13.22
CA PRO A 64 -2.68 -5.54 14.07
C PRO A 64 -1.54 -6.10 13.21
N ALA A 65 -0.31 -5.92 13.69
CA ALA A 65 0.92 -6.31 12.99
C ALA A 65 1.03 -7.81 12.68
N SER A 66 0.24 -8.66 13.35
CA SER A 66 0.16 -10.09 13.06
C SER A 66 -0.32 -10.39 11.63
N HIS A 67 -1.03 -9.47 10.98
CA HIS A 67 -1.46 -9.65 9.60
C HIS A 67 -0.30 -9.65 8.59
N VAL A 68 0.91 -9.23 9.00
CA VAL A 68 2.12 -9.33 8.18
C VAL A 68 2.39 -10.78 7.76
N TRP A 69 1.97 -11.78 8.56
CA TRP A 69 2.10 -13.20 8.20
C TRP A 69 1.36 -13.59 6.91
N TYR A 70 0.22 -12.97 6.62
CA TYR A 70 -0.54 -13.27 5.40
C TYR A 70 0.19 -12.85 4.12
N TYR A 71 1.12 -11.90 4.22
CA TYR A 71 1.95 -11.48 3.08
C TYR A 71 2.96 -12.55 2.67
N PHE A 72 3.27 -13.53 3.51
CA PHE A 72 4.17 -14.64 3.14
C PHE A 72 3.47 -15.72 2.30
N ILE A 73 2.13 -15.70 2.23
CA ILE A 73 1.37 -16.65 1.41
C ILE A 73 1.04 -15.98 0.07
N PRO A 74 1.55 -16.45 -1.09
CA PRO A 74 1.50 -15.71 -2.36
C PRO A 74 0.08 -15.32 -2.81
N VAL A 75 -0.89 -16.21 -2.64
CA VAL A 75 -2.28 -15.97 -3.06
C VAL A 75 -2.95 -14.93 -2.16
N PHE A 76 -2.75 -15.04 -0.84
CA PHE A 76 -3.33 -14.09 0.11
C PHE A 76 -2.63 -12.74 0.09
N ASN A 77 -1.33 -12.69 -0.23
CA ASN A 77 -0.54 -11.47 -0.34
C ASN A 77 -1.20 -10.45 -1.28
N ILE A 78 -1.62 -10.87 -2.48
CA ILE A 78 -2.22 -9.97 -3.48
C ILE A 78 -3.54 -9.39 -2.96
N PHE A 79 -4.43 -10.25 -2.47
CA PHE A 79 -5.72 -9.83 -1.92
C PHE A 79 -5.55 -8.89 -0.72
N PHE A 80 -4.65 -9.24 0.20
CA PHE A 80 -4.43 -8.50 1.42
C PHE A 80 -3.81 -7.13 1.15
N THR A 81 -2.84 -7.08 0.24
CA THR A 81 -2.21 -5.83 -0.21
C THR A 81 -3.24 -4.89 -0.85
N ALA A 82 -4.10 -5.41 -1.73
CA ALA A 82 -5.18 -4.62 -2.31
C ALA A 82 -6.16 -4.08 -1.24
N LYS A 83 -6.58 -4.93 -0.29
CA LYS A 83 -7.44 -4.51 0.83
C LYS A 83 -6.80 -3.40 1.66
N VAL A 84 -5.54 -3.56 2.04
CA VAL A 84 -4.82 -2.54 2.84
C VAL A 84 -4.69 -1.22 2.09
N PHE A 85 -4.44 -1.23 0.78
CA PHE A 85 -4.38 0.00 -0.01
C PHE A 85 -5.73 0.72 -0.09
N ILE A 86 -6.83 -0.01 -0.23
CA ILE A 86 -8.18 0.55 -0.15
C ILE A 86 -8.41 1.21 1.21
N GLU A 87 -8.04 0.52 2.29
CA GLU A 87 -8.17 1.02 3.65
C GLU A 87 -7.27 2.24 3.91
N VAL A 88 -6.09 2.32 3.28
CA VAL A 88 -5.26 3.53 3.27
C VAL A 88 -6.06 4.69 2.64
N CYS A 89 -6.62 4.53 1.44
CA CYS A 89 -7.44 5.58 0.80
C CYS A 89 -8.58 6.04 1.71
N GLN A 90 -9.27 5.09 2.33
CA GLN A 90 -10.36 5.37 3.26
C GLN A 90 -9.88 6.11 4.52
N SER A 91 -8.66 5.85 4.99
CA SER A 91 -8.02 6.57 6.10
C SER A 91 -7.73 8.04 5.76
N PHE A 92 -7.60 8.37 4.47
CA PHE A 92 -7.55 9.77 3.98
C PHE A 92 -8.94 10.33 3.65
N GLY A 93 -10.00 9.53 3.81
CA GLY A 93 -11.39 9.94 3.53
C GLY A 93 -11.82 9.76 2.08
N LYS A 94 -11.01 9.09 1.24
CA LYS A 94 -11.36 8.72 -0.13
C LYS A 94 -12.12 7.40 -0.15
N ARG A 95 -13.40 7.45 -0.49
CA ARG A 95 -14.29 6.28 -0.55
C ARG A 95 -14.85 5.98 -1.96
N SER A 96 -14.29 6.59 -3.01
CA SER A 96 -14.76 6.38 -4.38
C SER A 96 -14.21 5.07 -4.97
N ILE A 97 -15.00 4.42 -5.82
CA ILE A 97 -14.56 3.23 -6.58
C ILE A 97 -13.38 3.59 -7.49
N ILE A 98 -13.38 4.81 -8.05
CA ILE A 98 -12.29 5.30 -8.91
C ILE A 98 -10.98 5.35 -8.11
N ASP A 99 -11.04 5.83 -6.86
CA ASP A 99 -9.87 5.89 -5.96
C ASP A 99 -9.32 4.49 -5.66
N TYR A 100 -10.19 3.50 -5.49
CA TYR A 100 -9.79 2.11 -5.23
C TYR A 100 -9.14 1.47 -6.46
N VAL A 101 -9.68 1.70 -7.66
CA VAL A 101 -9.08 1.21 -8.90
C VAL A 101 -7.74 1.91 -9.16
N LEU A 102 -7.64 3.22 -8.91
CA LEU A 102 -6.39 3.97 -9.07
C LEU A 102 -5.32 3.53 -8.06
N VAL A 103 -5.64 3.28 -6.80
CA VAL A 103 -4.62 2.84 -5.84
C VAL A 103 -4.11 1.42 -6.13
N ILE A 104 -4.93 0.57 -6.75
CA ILE A 104 -4.53 -0.78 -7.14
C ILE A 104 -3.69 -0.76 -8.42
N LEU A 105 -4.13 -0.04 -9.46
CA LEU A 105 -3.45 0.01 -10.77
C LEU A 105 -2.25 0.97 -10.79
N LEU A 106 -2.36 2.12 -10.11
CA LEU A 106 -1.42 3.23 -10.11
C LEU A 106 -0.90 3.48 -8.68
N ASN A 107 -0.59 2.41 -7.96
CA ASN A 107 -0.22 2.44 -6.54
C ASN A 107 0.80 3.54 -6.19
N GLY A 108 1.95 3.56 -6.87
CA GLY A 108 3.00 4.55 -6.59
C GLY A 108 2.59 6.01 -6.88
N PHE A 109 1.85 6.26 -7.96
CA PHE A 109 1.40 7.61 -8.32
C PHE A 109 0.26 8.10 -7.45
N TYR A 110 -0.70 7.23 -7.11
CA TYR A 110 -1.85 7.60 -6.29
C TYR A 110 -1.44 7.83 -4.82
N ILE A 111 -0.55 6.99 -4.29
CA ILE A 111 0.05 7.19 -2.96
C ILE A 111 0.83 8.50 -2.91
N LEU A 112 1.61 8.81 -3.96
CA LEU A 112 2.29 10.11 -4.06
C LEU A 112 1.27 11.26 -4.07
N ASN A 113 0.19 11.14 -4.84
CA ASN A 113 -0.85 12.16 -4.89
C ASN A 113 -1.50 12.39 -3.51
N LEU A 114 -1.84 11.31 -2.80
CA LEU A 114 -2.34 11.38 -1.41
C LEU A 114 -1.31 11.97 -0.44
N GLY A 115 -0.05 11.56 -0.57
CA GLY A 115 1.06 12.01 0.27
C GLY A 115 1.43 13.47 0.08
N LEU A 116 1.37 13.99 -1.16
CA LEU A 116 1.74 15.37 -1.50
C LEU A 116 0.57 16.36 -1.48
N SER A 117 -0.67 15.90 -1.67
CA SER A 117 -1.82 16.80 -1.73
C SER A 117 -2.04 17.51 -0.39
N TYR A 118 -2.00 18.84 -0.36
CA TYR A 118 -2.12 19.63 0.87
C TYR A 118 -3.50 19.51 1.54
N ASP A 119 -4.55 19.25 0.76
CA ASP A 119 -5.92 19.15 1.27
C ASP A 119 -6.23 17.77 1.88
N GLU A 120 -5.44 16.74 1.53
CA GLU A 120 -5.66 15.37 1.99
C GLU A 120 -5.03 15.17 3.38
N THR A 121 -5.85 15.36 4.41
CA THR A 121 -5.48 15.11 5.81
C THR A 121 -5.77 13.67 6.20
N TYR A 122 -4.82 13.02 6.87
CA TYR A 122 -5.02 11.70 7.45
C TYR A 122 -6.11 11.77 8.54
N LYS A 123 -7.23 11.06 8.34
CA LYS A 123 -8.41 11.11 9.21
C LYS A 123 -8.38 10.06 10.32
N GLY A 124 -7.45 9.11 10.25
CA GLY A 124 -7.29 8.05 11.26
C GLY A 124 -7.54 6.64 10.72
N PRO A 125 -7.37 5.63 11.59
CA PRO A 125 -7.47 4.22 11.23
C PRO A 125 -8.92 3.79 10.98
N VAL A 126 -9.17 3.16 9.83
CA VAL A 126 -10.51 2.71 9.42
C VAL A 126 -10.77 1.22 9.66
N TYR A 127 -9.76 0.46 10.07
CA TYR A 127 -9.83 -1.01 10.14
C TYR A 127 -11.05 -1.51 10.93
N LYS A 128 -11.24 -1.02 12.16
CA LYS A 128 -12.38 -1.43 13.01
C LYS A 128 -13.73 -0.99 12.47
N GLU A 129 -13.79 0.14 11.77
CA GLU A 129 -15.04 0.62 11.16
C GLU A 129 -15.47 -0.33 10.02
N ASN A 130 -14.51 -0.81 9.24
CA ASN A 130 -14.79 -1.74 8.15
C ASN A 130 -15.09 -3.15 8.66
N GLU A 131 -14.37 -3.62 9.68
CA GLU A 131 -14.63 -4.91 10.35
C GLU A 131 -16.09 -5.00 10.84
N ASN A 132 -16.57 -3.99 11.56
CA ASN A 132 -17.96 -3.94 12.03
C ASN A 132 -19.00 -3.91 10.89
N LYS A 133 -18.67 -3.30 9.75
CA LYS A 133 -19.56 -3.25 8.57
C LYS A 133 -19.60 -4.57 7.83
N ASP A 134 -18.44 -5.21 7.68
CA ASP A 134 -18.31 -6.54 7.10
C ASP A 134 -19.19 -7.49 7.94
N ASP A 135 -19.01 -7.53 9.26
CA ASP A 135 -19.77 -8.35 10.22
C ASP A 135 -21.28 -8.12 10.16
N ALA A 136 -21.72 -6.87 10.06
CA ALA A 136 -23.14 -6.54 9.90
C ALA A 136 -23.72 -7.03 8.56
N THR A 137 -22.91 -7.00 7.49
CA THR A 137 -23.34 -7.42 6.16
C THR A 137 -23.46 -8.94 6.08
N ILE A 138 -22.50 -9.69 6.62
CA ILE A 138 -22.58 -11.17 6.69
C ILE A 138 -23.73 -11.62 7.59
N GLY A 139 -23.93 -10.99 8.76
CA GLY A 139 -25.07 -11.30 9.62
C GLY A 139 -26.40 -11.14 8.87
N ASN A 140 -26.62 -10.00 8.21
CA ASN A 140 -27.85 -9.81 7.42
C ASN A 140 -28.01 -10.78 6.24
N ALA A 141 -26.91 -11.27 5.67
CA ALA A 141 -26.92 -12.25 4.58
C ALA A 141 -27.19 -13.69 5.06
N GLU A 142 -26.85 -14.02 6.31
CA GLU A 142 -27.16 -15.33 6.91
C GLU A 142 -28.61 -15.46 7.39
N PHE A 143 -29.29 -14.34 7.67
CA PHE A 143 -30.68 -14.30 8.12
C PHE A 143 -31.69 -13.91 7.01
N ALA A 144 -31.25 -13.81 5.76
CA ALA A 144 -32.07 -13.53 4.56
C ALA A 144 -32.29 -14.81 3.73
#